data_AF-A0A849KPS9-F1
#
_entry.id   AF-A0A849KPS9-F1
#
_cell.length_a   1.000
_cell.length_b   1.000
_cell.length_c   1.000
_cell.angle_alpha   90.00
_cell.angle_beta   90.00
_cell.angle_gamma   90.00
#
_symmetry.space_group_name_H-M   'P 1'
#
loop_
_entity.id
_entity.type
_entity.pdbx_description
1 polymer ?
#
loop_
_entity_poly.entity_id
_entity_poly.type
_entity_poly.pdbx_seq_one_letter_code
_entity_poly.pdbx_strand_id
1 'polypeptide(L)'
;MRKLIDRLFTEDETLPPRVVVAAGLGAYALLLLRPFMGPVSAAVLGIAMIAALALVCLAVLREFLPMMDPRHPDADRFVVWGGFALALLVGGTAFGLWFLPALVLGLVLLWWRARELFEVFPWFETPGNTGARH
;
A
#
# COMPACT_ATOMS: atom_id res chain seq x y z
N MET A 1 20.16 11.64 0.73
CA MET A 1 18.81 11.08 0.98
C MET A 1 17.93 11.08 -0.27
N ARG A 2 17.78 12.20 -1.01
CA ARG A 2 17.02 12.22 -2.28
C ARG A 2 17.42 11.12 -3.28
N LYS A 3 18.71 10.94 -3.56
CA LYS A 3 19.20 9.91 -4.51
C LYS A 3 18.90 8.46 -4.13
N LEU A 4 18.76 8.15 -2.84
CA LEU A 4 18.52 6.77 -2.35
C LEU A 4 17.02 6.47 -2.36
N ILE A 5 16.21 7.48 -2.04
CA ILE A 5 14.77 7.52 -2.29
C ILE A 5 14.56 7.38 -3.82
N ASP A 6 15.09 8.28 -4.63
CA ASP A 6 14.91 8.25 -6.09
C ASP A 6 15.36 6.92 -6.70
N ARG A 7 16.48 6.32 -6.29
CA ARG A 7 16.86 4.96 -6.74
C ARG A 7 15.94 3.85 -6.28
N LEU A 8 15.35 3.93 -5.08
CA LEU A 8 14.34 2.97 -4.64
C LEU A 8 13.01 3.12 -5.40
N PHE A 9 12.83 4.23 -6.14
CA PHE A 9 11.54 4.67 -6.68
C PHE A 9 11.55 5.04 -8.18
N THR A 10 12.62 4.72 -8.93
CA THR A 10 12.75 5.07 -10.37
C THR A 10 12.97 3.86 -11.28
N GLU A 11 13.30 2.67 -10.74
CA GLU A 11 13.48 1.45 -11.55
C GLU A 11 12.33 0.47 -11.26
N ASP A 12 11.48 0.29 -12.28
CA ASP A 12 10.37 -0.65 -12.45
C ASP A 12 9.07 -0.46 -11.65
N GLU A 13 7.98 -0.38 -12.41
CA GLU A 13 6.60 0.01 -12.11
C GLU A 13 5.83 -0.86 -11.10
N THR A 14 6.45 -1.80 -10.41
CA THR A 14 5.80 -2.56 -9.34
C THR A 14 6.83 -2.90 -8.26
N LEU A 15 6.46 -2.78 -6.98
CA LEU A 15 7.32 -3.27 -5.91
C LEU A 15 7.53 -4.78 -6.14
N PRO A 16 8.78 -5.27 -6.28
CA PRO A 16 8.99 -6.67 -6.59
C PRO A 16 8.45 -7.53 -5.43
N PRO A 17 7.84 -8.70 -5.70
CA PRO A 17 7.17 -9.50 -4.66
C PRO A 17 8.07 -9.79 -3.45
N ARG A 18 9.37 -10.00 -3.69
CA ARG A 18 10.38 -10.19 -2.64
C ARG A 18 10.45 -9.03 -1.65
N VAL A 19 10.29 -7.78 -2.11
CA VAL A 19 10.31 -6.58 -1.26
C VAL A 19 9.03 -6.49 -0.45
N VAL A 20 7.88 -6.78 -1.05
CA VAL A 20 6.59 -6.80 -0.34
C VAL A 20 6.59 -7.86 0.75
N VAL A 21 7.06 -9.08 0.44
CA VAL A 21 7.19 -10.17 1.40
C VAL A 21 8.19 -9.82 2.51
N ALA A 22 9.36 -9.28 2.15
CA ALA A 22 10.36 -8.85 3.14
C ALA A 22 9.83 -7.73 4.06
N ALA A 23 9.06 -6.78 3.51
CA ALA A 23 8.43 -5.71 4.29
C ALA A 23 7.35 -6.27 5.24
N GLY A 24 6.52 -7.19 4.78
CA GLY A 24 5.51 -7.84 5.62
C GLY A 24 6.13 -8.66 6.75
N LEU A 25 7.13 -9.49 6.44
CA LEU A 25 7.87 -10.26 7.44
C LEU A 25 8.62 -9.34 8.42
N GLY A 26 9.23 -8.26 7.91
CA GLY A 26 9.89 -7.25 8.74
C GLY A 26 8.91 -6.58 9.71
N ALA A 27 7.75 -6.15 9.23
CA ALA A 27 6.71 -5.57 10.08
C ALA A 27 6.26 -6.54 11.18
N TYR A 28 6.08 -7.82 10.85
CA TYR A 28 5.69 -8.84 11.81
C TYR A 28 6.79 -9.12 12.85
N ALA A 29 8.05 -9.22 12.42
CA ALA A 29 9.19 -9.38 13.32
C ALA A 29 9.31 -8.18 14.29
N LEU A 30 9.12 -6.95 13.80
CA LEU A 30 9.13 -5.75 14.62
C LEU A 30 8.00 -5.74 15.66
N LEU A 31 6.81 -6.23 15.29
CA LEU A 31 5.69 -6.38 16.22
C LEU A 31 6.01 -7.36 17.36
N LEU A 32 6.64 -8.49 17.04
CA LEU A 32 7.04 -9.51 18.02
C LEU A 32 8.15 -9.02 18.97
N LEU A 33 9.04 -8.16 18.49
CA LEU A 33 10.14 -7.60 19.29
C LEU A 33 9.68 -6.46 20.20
N ARG A 34 8.54 -5.82 19.90
CA ARG A 34 7.99 -4.68 20.64
C ARG A 34 7.94 -4.86 22.17
N PRO A 35 7.45 -5.97 22.76
CA PRO A 35 7.39 -6.12 24.23
C PRO A 35 8.76 -6.16 24.91
N PHE A 36 9.83 -6.45 24.18
CA PHE A 36 11.19 -6.52 24.72
C PHE A 36 11.94 -5.18 24.64
N MET A 37 11.27 -4.12 24.17
CA MET A 37 11.90 -2.85 23.84
C MET A 37 11.49 -1.75 24.82
N GLY A 38 12.46 -0.89 25.17
CA GLY A 38 12.19 0.34 25.93
C GLY A 38 11.34 1.34 25.15
N PRO A 39 10.79 2.37 25.81
CA PRO A 39 9.83 3.29 25.19
C PRO A 39 10.38 4.08 23.99
N VAL A 40 11.67 4.46 24.03
CA VAL A 40 12.32 5.19 22.92
C VAL A 40 12.52 4.28 21.70
N SER A 41 12.96 3.03 21.91
CA SER A 41 13.09 2.07 20.81
C SER A 41 11.73 1.62 20.29
N ALA A 42 10.71 1.53 21.15
CA ALA A 42 9.34 1.21 20.74
C ALA A 42 8.76 2.23 19.75
N ALA A 43 9.06 3.53 19.93
CA ALA A 43 8.60 4.57 19.01
C ALA A 43 9.27 4.45 17.61
N VAL A 44 10.59 4.30 17.58
CA VAL A 44 11.36 4.14 16.33
C VAL A 44 10.94 2.88 15.58
N LEU A 45 10.79 1.76 16.30
CA LEU A 45 10.32 0.51 15.71
C LEU A 45 8.88 0.59 15.23
N GLY A 46 8.01 1.32 15.94
CA GLY A 46 6.65 1.59 15.50
C GLY A 46 6.61 2.33 14.15
N ILE A 47 7.46 3.35 13.99
CA ILE A 47 7.58 4.08 12.71
C ILE A 47 8.09 3.15 11.61
N ALA A 48 9.14 2.36 11.86
CA ALA A 48 9.68 1.41 10.90
C ALA A 48 8.64 0.35 10.49
N MET A 49 7.87 -0.15 11.45
CA MET A 49 6.78 -1.09 11.22
C MET A 49 5.65 -0.47 10.37
N ILE A 50 5.22 0.76 10.68
CA ILE A 50 4.23 1.49 9.87
C ILE A 50 4.75 1.68 8.44
N ALA A 51 6.01 2.07 8.27
CA ALA A 51 6.61 2.25 6.96
C ALA A 51 6.66 0.93 6.16
N ALA A 52 7.03 -0.18 6.80
CA ALA A 52 7.04 -1.49 6.17
C ALA A 52 5.62 -1.96 5.80
N LEU A 53 4.64 -1.80 6.69
CA LEU A 53 3.24 -2.08 6.40
C LEU A 53 2.68 -1.20 5.29
N ALA A 54 3.07 0.07 5.22
CA ALA A 54 2.64 0.98 4.18
C ALA A 54 3.09 0.53 2.79
N LEU A 55 4.26 -0.11 2.66
CA LEU A 55 4.71 -0.73 1.41
C LEU A 55 3.82 -1.91 1.01
N VAL A 56 3.40 -2.73 1.97
CA VAL A 56 2.45 -3.83 1.72
C VAL A 56 1.09 -3.28 1.31
N CYS A 57 0.56 -2.30 2.04
CA CYS A 57 -0.69 -1.62 1.70
C CYS A 57 -0.62 -0.98 0.31
N LEU A 58 0.50 -0.32 -0.02
CA LEU A 58 0.73 0.27 -1.34
C LEU A 58 0.64 -0.78 -2.45
N ALA A 59 1.31 -1.92 -2.28
CA ALA A 59 1.27 -3.01 -3.26
C ALA A 59 -0.15 -3.57 -3.43
N VAL A 60 -0.84 -3.83 -2.32
CA VAL A 60 -2.22 -4.33 -2.31
C VAL A 60 -3.18 -3.35 -3.00
N LEU A 61 -3.10 -2.05 -2.65
CA LEU A 61 -3.95 -1.03 -3.25
C LEU A 61 -3.67 -0.84 -4.73
N ARG A 62 -2.40 -0.91 -5.15
CA ARG A 62 -2.00 -0.81 -6.56
C ARG A 62 -2.59 -1.93 -7.41
N GLU A 63 -2.75 -3.12 -6.84
CA GLU A 63 -3.38 -4.26 -7.52
C GLU A 63 -4.91 -4.10 -7.60
N PHE A 64 -5.54 -3.65 -6.51
CA PHE A 64 -7.01 -3.57 -6.43
C PHE A 64 -7.62 -2.35 -7.14
N LEU A 65 -6.92 -1.22 -7.21
CA LEU A 65 -7.44 0.01 -7.81
C LEU A 65 -7.83 -0.11 -9.30
N PRO A 66 -6.96 -0.66 -10.19
CA PRO A 66 -7.32 -0.88 -11.59
C PRO A 66 -8.55 -1.76 -11.78
N MET A 67 -8.71 -2.78 -10.94
CA MET A 67 -9.83 -3.72 -11.00
C MET A 67 -11.17 -3.11 -10.58
N MET A 68 -11.17 -1.89 -10.01
CA MET A 68 -12.40 -1.12 -9.77
C MET A 68 -12.96 -0.50 -11.06
N ASP A 69 -12.15 -0.35 -12.11
CA ASP A 69 -12.62 0.17 -13.39
C ASP A 69 -13.48 -0.89 -14.09
N PRO A 70 -14.78 -0.63 -14.34
CA PRO A 70 -15.64 -1.56 -15.06
C PRO A 70 -15.16 -1.88 -16.48
N ARG A 71 -14.24 -1.09 -17.03
CA ARG A 71 -13.67 -1.25 -18.38
C ARG A 71 -12.45 -2.16 -18.40
N HIS A 72 -11.89 -2.54 -17.25
CA HIS A 72 -10.73 -3.43 -17.17
C HIS A 72 -11.14 -4.87 -17.56
N PRO A 73 -10.34 -5.60 -18.35
CA PRO A 73 -10.67 -6.96 -18.78
C PRO A 73 -10.87 -7.95 -17.61
N ASP A 74 -10.15 -7.71 -16.51
CA ASP A 74 -10.21 -8.51 -15.27
C ASP A 74 -11.07 -7.85 -14.16
N ALA A 75 -11.98 -6.95 -14.52
CA ALA A 75 -12.80 -6.23 -13.53
C ALA A 75 -13.80 -7.16 -12.82
N ASP A 76 -13.41 -7.70 -11.67
CA ASP A 76 -14.30 -8.44 -10.77
C ASP A 76 -14.50 -7.68 -9.45
N ARG A 77 -15.70 -7.09 -9.31
CA ARG A 77 -16.09 -6.36 -8.10
C ARG A 77 -16.05 -7.24 -6.85
N PHE A 78 -16.33 -8.54 -6.95
CA PHE A 78 -16.24 -9.46 -5.82
C PHE A 78 -14.80 -9.65 -5.38
N VAL A 79 -13.86 -9.78 -6.31
CA VAL A 79 -12.42 -9.92 -6.02
C VAL A 79 -11.88 -8.64 -5.38
N VAL A 80 -12.26 -7.46 -5.87
CA VAL A 80 -11.81 -6.18 -5.29
C VAL A 80 -12.36 -5.99 -3.89
N TRP A 81 -13.68 -6.06 -3.72
CA TRP A 81 -14.29 -5.79 -2.42
C TRP A 81 -14.00 -6.90 -1.40
N GLY A 82 -14.00 -8.16 -1.85
CA GLY A 82 -13.62 -9.31 -1.04
C GLY A 82 -12.15 -9.27 -0.64
N GLY A 83 -11.26 -8.95 -1.58
CA GLY A 83 -9.83 -8.80 -1.33
C GLY A 83 -9.50 -7.63 -0.41
N PHE A 84 -10.17 -6.48 -0.58
CA PHE A 84 -10.03 -5.34 0.31
C PHE A 84 -10.55 -5.64 1.72
N ALA A 85 -11.74 -6.25 1.84
CA ALA A 85 -12.28 -6.68 3.12
C ALA A 85 -11.37 -7.69 3.82
N LEU A 86 -10.79 -8.64 3.07
CA LEU A 86 -9.84 -9.60 3.59
C LEU A 86 -8.55 -8.91 4.05
N ALA A 87 -8.03 -7.95 3.29
CA ALA A 87 -6.85 -7.16 3.67
C ALA A 87 -7.10 -6.35 4.95
N LEU A 88 -8.28 -5.74 5.10
CA LEU A 88 -8.68 -5.05 6.33
C LEU A 88 -8.79 -6.02 7.51
N LEU A 89 -9.39 -7.19 7.31
CA LEU A 89 -9.61 -8.18 8.37
C LEU A 89 -8.28 -8.80 8.83
N VAL A 90 -7.44 -9.23 7.89
CA VAL A 90 -6.11 -9.80 8.19
C VAL A 90 -5.18 -8.73 8.74
N GLY A 91 -5.11 -7.55 8.11
CA GLY A 91 -4.28 -6.44 8.58
C GLY A 91 -4.70 -5.95 9.97
N GLY A 92 -6.01 -5.79 10.19
CA GLY A 92 -6.56 -5.38 11.47
C GLY A 92 -6.37 -6.42 12.58
N THR A 93 -6.51 -7.71 12.30
CA THR A 93 -6.27 -8.77 13.30
C THR A 93 -4.80 -8.96 13.61
N ALA A 94 -3.91 -8.89 12.61
CA ALA A 94 -2.47 -9.09 12.79
C ALA A 94 -1.77 -7.89 13.43
N PHE A 95 -2.14 -6.66 13.04
CA PHE A 95 -1.42 -5.44 13.44
C PHE A 95 -2.26 -4.46 14.27
N GLY A 96 -3.55 -4.73 14.48
CA GLY A 96 -4.44 -3.91 15.30
C GLY A 96 -4.55 -2.47 14.80
N LEU A 97 -4.52 -1.52 15.73
CA LEU A 97 -4.60 -0.09 15.44
C LEU A 97 -3.44 0.45 14.59
N TRP A 98 -2.30 -0.26 14.53
CA TRP A 98 -1.13 0.16 13.75
C TRP A 98 -1.34 -0.02 12.24
N PHE A 99 -2.32 -0.83 11.85
CA PHE A 99 -2.65 -1.03 10.45
C PHE A 99 -3.26 0.23 9.81
N LEU A 100 -4.08 0.99 10.54
CA LEU A 100 -4.73 2.20 10.04
C LEU A 100 -3.74 3.27 9.52
N PRO A 101 -2.75 3.73 10.32
CA PRO A 101 -1.79 4.72 9.81
C PRO A 101 -0.95 4.17 8.65
N ALA A 102 -0.67 2.86 8.61
CA ALA A 102 0.03 2.25 7.49
C ALA A 102 -0.84 2.22 6.22
N LEU A 103 -2.13 1.91 6.34
CA LEU A 103 -3.08 1.96 5.22
C LEU A 103 -3.22 3.37 4.67
N VAL A 104 -3.37 4.37 5.55
CA VAL A 104 -3.42 5.79 5.15
C VAL A 104 -2.13 6.20 4.46
N LEU A 105 -0.97 5.82 5.00
CA LEU A 105 0.32 6.12 4.37
C LEU A 105 0.47 5.42 3.01
N GLY A 106 0.00 4.18 2.88
CA GLY A 106 -0.05 3.46 1.60
C GLY A 106 -0.92 4.16 0.56
N LEU A 107 -2.10 4.65 0.94
CA LEU A 107 -2.98 5.45 0.09
C LEU A 107 -2.33 6.77 -0.33
N VAL A 108 -1.70 7.49 0.61
CA VAL A 108 -1.00 8.76 0.33
C VAL A 108 0.17 8.54 -0.62
N LEU A 109 0.95 7.47 -0.41
CA LEU A 109 2.04 7.10 -1.31
C LEU A 109 1.53 6.76 -2.71
N LEU A 110 0.41 6.05 -2.80
CA LEU A 110 -0.20 5.70 -4.08
C LEU A 110 -0.70 6.95 -4.81
N TRP A 111 -1.40 7.83 -4.10
CA TRP A 111 -1.88 9.11 -4.64
C TRP A 111 -0.74 9.99 -5.17
N TRP A 112 0.39 10.00 -4.45
CA TRP A 112 1.55 10.78 -4.86
C TRP A 112 2.32 10.17 -6.04
N ARG A 113 2.28 8.84 -6.20
CA ARG A 113 3.12 8.11 -7.18
C ARG A 113 2.41 7.65 -8.44
N ALA A 114 1.13 7.32 -8.35
CA ALA A 114 0.36 6.73 -9.43
C ALA A 114 -1.06 7.31 -9.38
N ARG A 115 -1.16 8.63 -9.55
CA ARG A 115 -2.42 9.35 -9.46
C ARG A 115 -3.39 8.93 -10.56
N GLU A 116 -2.87 8.50 -11.70
CA GLU A 116 -3.64 7.92 -12.80
C GLU A 116 -4.50 6.72 -12.38
N LEU A 117 -4.10 5.96 -11.36
CA LEU A 117 -4.89 4.82 -10.85
C LEU A 117 -6.17 5.25 -10.14
N PHE A 118 -6.28 6.52 -9.76
CA PHE A 118 -7.49 7.08 -9.13
C PHE A 118 -8.47 7.65 -10.16
N GLU A 119 -8.11 7.75 -11.44
CA GLU A 119 -9.00 8.20 -12.52
C GLU A 119 -10.17 7.23 -12.78
N VAL A 120 -10.13 6.05 -12.16
CA VAL A 120 -11.26 5.12 -12.05
C VAL A 120 -12.48 5.75 -11.37
N PHE A 121 -12.27 6.78 -10.54
CA PHE A 121 -13.34 7.48 -9.86
C PHE A 121 -13.71 8.80 -10.56
N PRO A 122 -15.02 9.07 -10.78
CA PRO A 122 -15.47 10.24 -11.54
C PRO A 122 -15.10 11.59 -10.91
N TRP A 123 -14.81 11.62 -9.60
CA TRP A 123 -14.37 12.82 -8.87
C TRP A 123 -12.88 13.15 -9.03
N PHE A 124 -12.09 12.25 -9.65
CA PHE A 124 -10.66 12.44 -9.89
C PHE A 124 -10.30 12.54 -11.37
N GLU A 125 -11.30 12.53 -12.26
CA GLU A 125 -11.10 12.80 -13.69
C GLU A 125 -10.48 14.18 -13.88
N THR A 126 -9.25 14.23 -14.41
CA THR A 126 -8.62 15.47 -14.82
C THR A 126 -9.32 15.96 -16.09
N PRO A 127 -9.86 17.19 -16.15
CA PRO A 127 -10.54 17.68 -17.35
C PRO A 127 -9.56 17.71 -18.53
N GLY A 128 -9.76 16.80 -19.49
CA GLY A 128 -8.90 16.63 -20.68
C GLY A 128 -8.27 15.25 -20.84
N ASN A 129 -8.29 14.39 -19.83
CA ASN A 129 -7.83 13.00 -19.96
C ASN A 129 -9.03 12.10 -20.28
N THR A 130 -9.42 12.04 -21.56
CA THR A 130 -10.32 10.99 -22.02
C THR A 130 -9.55 9.70 -21.94
N GLY A 131 -9.94 8.81 -21.01
CA GLY A 131 -9.30 7.52 -20.71
C GLY A 131 -9.15 6.59 -21.93
N ALA A 132 -8.25 6.96 -22.82
CA ALA A 132 -7.80 6.24 -23.98
C ALA A 132 -6.37 5.79 -23.66
N ARG A 133 -6.26 4.71 -22.91
CA ARG A 133 -5.12 3.82 -23.04
C ARG A 133 -5.67 2.44 -23.37
N HIS A 134 -5.13 1.94 -24.47
CA HIS A 134 -5.51 0.77 -25.25
C HIS A 134 -5.62 -0.53 -24.44
#